data_AF-A0A067DFA6-F1
#
_entry.id   AF-A0A067DFA6-F1
#
_cell.length_a   1.000
_cell.length_b   1.000
_cell.length_c   1.000
_cell.angle_alpha   90.00
_cell.angle_beta   90.00
_cell.angle_gamma   90.00
#
_symmetry.space_group_name_H-M   'P 1'
#
loop_
_entity.id
_entity.type
_entity.pdbx_description
1 polymer ?
#
loop_
_entity_poly.entity_id
_entity_poly.type
_entity_poly.pdbx_seq_one_letter_code
_entity_poly.pdbx_strand_id
1 'polypeptide(L)' 'DKFIPERFVGSNIDMGGQNFEFIPFGSGRRICPGIHMAVPSVQLALANLLYKFD' A
#
# COMPACT_ATOMS: atom_id res chain seq x y z
N ASP A 1 12.33 -14.89 3.47
CA ASP A 1 11.27 -13.89 3.15
C ASP A 1 9.93 -14.57 2.94
N LYS A 2 8.84 -14.01 3.48
CA LYS A 2 7.47 -14.55 3.36
C LYS A 2 6.49 -13.43 2.98
N PHE A 3 5.59 -13.70 2.05
CA PHE A 3 4.48 -12.81 1.72
C PHE A 3 3.28 -13.12 2.63
N ILE A 4 2.97 -12.23 3.58
CA ILE A 4 1.91 -12.42 4.58
C ILE A 4 1.06 -11.14 4.64
N PRO A 5 0.08 -10.93 3.73
CA PRO A 5 -0.77 -9.72 3.70
C PRO A 5 -1.51 -9.46 5.01
N GLU A 6 -1.87 -10.52 5.73
CA GLU A 6 -2.65 -10.49 6.97
C GLU A 6 -1.97 -9.72 8.09
N ARG A 7 -0.64 -9.48 8.00
CA ARG A 7 0.12 -8.66 8.95
C ARG A 7 -0.39 -7.23 9.11
N PHE A 8 -1.19 -6.74 8.16
CA PHE A 8 -1.79 -5.40 8.20
C PHE A 8 -3.24 -5.40 8.71
N VAL A 9 -3.89 -6.57 8.82
CA VAL A 9 -5.29 -6.64 9.25
C VAL A 9 -5.38 -6.35 10.75
N GLY A 10 -6.17 -5.34 11.13
CA GLY A 10 -6.33 -4.93 12.53
C GLY A 10 -5.12 -4.21 13.13
N SER A 11 -4.10 -3.89 12.33
CA SER A 11 -2.98 -3.07 12.79
C SER A 11 -3.27 -1.58 12.56
N ASN A 12 -2.58 -0.72 13.32
CA ASN A 12 -2.64 0.74 13.15
C ASN A 12 -1.59 1.26 12.16
N ILE A 13 -1.02 0.38 11.31
CA ILE A 13 0.00 0.74 10.34
C ILE A 13 -0.67 1.45 9.16
N ASP A 14 -0.23 2.67 8.88
CA ASP A 14 -0.65 3.46 7.74
C ASP A 14 0.49 3.69 6.74
N MET A 15 0.12 4.15 5.54
CA MET A 15 1.06 4.54 4.49
C MET A 15 1.41 6.05 4.54
N GLY A 16 1.04 6.74 5.62
CA GLY A 16 1.19 8.20 5.76
C GLY A 16 2.63 8.65 6.03
N GLY A 17 3.54 7.70 6.25
CA GLY A 17 4.95 7.97 6.55
C GLY A 17 5.22 8.20 8.03
N GLN A 18 4.26 7.92 8.92
CA GLN A 18 4.43 8.00 10.38
C GLN A 18 4.98 6.69 10.95
N ASN A 19 4.74 5.57 10.26
CA ASN A 19 5.23 4.25 10.62
C ASN A 19 6.55 3.97 9.89
N PHE A 20 7.70 4.20 10.53
CA PHE A 20 9.02 4.09 9.87
C PHE A 20 9.42 2.67 9.44
N GLU A 21 8.79 1.65 10.01
CA GLU A 21 8.91 0.26 9.55
C GLU A 21 8.16 0.03 8.21
N PHE A 22 7.31 0.96 7.78
CA PHE A 22 6.47 0.86 6.59
C PHE A 22 6.31 2.20 5.86
N ILE A 23 7.31 2.56 5.03
CA ILE A 23 7.37 3.83 4.26
C ILE A 23 7.38 3.62 2.73
N PRO A 24 6.39 2.91 2.14
CA PRO A 24 6.38 2.63 0.70
C PRO A 24 6.34 3.89 -0.18
N PHE A 25 5.86 5.01 0.37
CA PHE A 25 5.76 6.31 -0.31
C PHE A 25 6.73 7.36 0.27
N GLY A 26 7.68 6.97 1.11
CA GLY A 26 8.55 7.88 1.85
C GLY A 26 7.85 8.56 3.03
N SER A 27 8.45 9.65 3.54
CA SER A 27 7.95 10.40 4.70
C SER A 27 8.39 11.87 4.65
N GLY A 28 7.75 12.71 5.46
CA GLY A 28 8.11 14.11 5.67
C GLY A 28 7.94 15.00 4.43
N ARG A 29 8.80 16.02 4.30
CA ARG A 29 8.69 17.08 3.26
C ARG A 29 8.78 16.56 1.82
N ARG A 30 9.23 15.33 1.61
CA ARG A 30 9.45 14.73 0.29
C ARG A 30 8.65 13.42 0.12
N ILE A 31 7.61 13.23 0.93
CA ILE A 31 6.68 12.12 0.74
C ILE A 31 6.07 12.17 -0.68
N CYS A 32 5.83 11.00 -1.26
CA CYS A 32 5.31 10.90 -2.62
C CYS A 32 3.95 11.62 -2.74
N PRO A 33 3.84 12.64 -3.60
CA PRO A 33 2.57 13.34 -3.79
C PRO A 33 1.53 12.49 -4.52
N GLY A 34 1.96 11.39 -5.15
CA GLY A 34 1.10 10.48 -5.90
C GLY A 34 0.41 9.38 -5.09
N ILE A 35 0.51 9.38 -3.75
CA ILE A 35 -0.06 8.31 -2.90
C ILE A 35 -1.55 8.06 -3.18
N HIS A 36 -2.34 9.14 -3.28
CA HIS A 36 -3.78 9.07 -3.51
C HIS A 36 -4.14 8.60 -4.92
N MET A 37 -3.21 8.65 -5.88
CA MET A 37 -3.40 8.09 -7.21
C MET A 37 -2.92 6.63 -7.26
N ALA A 38 -1.77 6.34 -6.66
CA ALA A 38 -1.11 5.03 -6.74
C ALA A 38 -1.92 3.93 -6.04
N VAL A 39 -2.41 4.18 -4.83
CA VAL A 39 -3.17 3.18 -4.05
C VAL A 39 -4.42 2.67 -4.79
N PRO A 40 -5.35 3.53 -5.25
CA PRO A 40 -6.53 3.05 -5.98
C PRO A 40 -6.16 2.44 -7.34
N SER A 41 -5.10 2.92 -8.00
CA SER A 41 -4.64 2.35 -9.27
C SER A 41 -4.19 0.88 -9.11
N VAL A 42 -3.39 0.59 -8.07
CA VAL A 42 -2.92 -0.77 -7.78
C VAL A 42 -4.08 -1.66 -7.33
N GLN A 43 -4.97 -1.15 -6.47
CA GLN A 43 -6.15 -1.90 -6.02
C GLN A 43 -7.05 -2.27 -7.20
N LEU A 44 -7.34 -1.33 -8.10
CA LEU A 44 -8.18 -1.58 -9.27
C LEU A 44 -7.52 -2.56 -10.24
N ALA A 45 -6.22 -2.40 -10.51
CA ALA A 45 -5.48 -3.32 -11.38
C ALA A 45 -5.50 -4.75 -10.80
N LEU A 46 -5.18 -4.90 -9.51
CA LEU A 46 -5.16 -6.19 -8.83
C LEU A 46 -6.56 -6.83 -8.79
N ALA A 47 -7.59 -6.07 -8.42
CA ALA A 47 -8.97 -6.56 -8.38
C ALA A 47 -9.43 -7.04 -9.77
N ASN A 48 -9.12 -6.30 -10.83
CA ASN A 48 -9.47 -6.71 -12.18
C ASN A 48 -8.74 -7.97 -12.64
N LEU A 49 -7.47 -8.13 -12.27
CA LEU A 49 -6.70 -9.33 -12.61
C LEU A 49 -7.27 -10.55 -11.90
N LEU A 50 -7.47 -10.45 -10.58
CA LEU A 50 -8.04 -11.54 -9.77
C LEU A 50 -9.48 -11.88 -10.15
N TYR A 51 -10.26 -10.91 -10.63
CA TYR A 51 -11.64 -11.15 -11.04
C TYR A 51 -11.75 -11.83 -12.41
N LYS A 52 -10.79 -11.60 -13.31
CA LYS A 52 -10.90 -12.00 -14.72
C LYS A 52 -10.06 -13.22 -15.10
N PHE A 53 -9.07 -13.57 -14.29
CA PHE A 53 -8.09 -14.60 -14.63
C PHE A 53 -7.81 -15.50 -13.42
N ASP A 54 -7.56 -16.78 -13.70
CA ASP A 54 -6.96 -17.76 -12.79
C ASP A 54 -5.44 -17.85 -12.99
#